data_AF-A4EGM2-F1
#
_entry.id   AF-A4EGM2-F1
#
_cell.length_a   1.000
_cell.length_b   1.000
_cell.length_c   1.000
_cell.angle_alpha   90.00
_cell.angle_beta   90.00
_cell.angle_gamma   90.00
#
_symmetry.space_group_name_H-M   'P 1'
#
loop_
_entity.id
_entity.type
_entity.pdbx_description
1 polymer ?
#
loop_
_entity_poly.entity_id
_entity_poly.type
_entity_poly.pdbx_seq_one_letter_code
_entity_poly.pdbx_strand_id
1 'polypeptide(L)'
;MEHLYERIKDARIRAGLTVNEAASRLGVSRVQVWRMENKAETISAERLFVLADVYGIDPAVLFKGINATSQSTSALYNMIGEIVTLVEAEVQRLDAKPPPRVVGEAVVEILRQETRDRTSPSTGPFDPEKYRGLVSLLIRQAGRGSETPSK
;
A
#
# COMPACT_ATOMS: atom_id res chain seq x y z
N MET A 1 -5.25 -21.97 6.86
CA MET A 1 -6.32 -21.91 5.84
C MET A 1 -7.73 -21.96 6.41
N GLU A 2 -7.91 -22.44 7.64
CA GLU A 2 -9.22 -22.69 8.26
C GLU A 2 -10.18 -21.48 8.33
N HIS A 3 -9.64 -20.26 8.28
CA HIS A 3 -10.40 -19.01 8.40
C HIS A 3 -10.72 -18.30 7.06
N LEU A 4 -10.29 -18.83 5.91
CA LEU A 4 -10.54 -18.15 4.61
C LEU A 4 -12.03 -18.08 4.28
N TYR A 5 -12.74 -19.19 4.49
CA TYR A 5 -14.16 -19.32 4.19
C TYR A 5 -15.03 -18.37 5.05
N GLU A 6 -14.68 -18.24 6.33
CA GLU A 6 -15.29 -17.28 7.26
C GLU A 6 -15.06 -15.84 6.77
N ARG A 7 -13.83 -15.52 6.32
CA ARG A 7 -13.53 -14.19 5.77
C ARG A 7 -14.28 -13.86 4.49
N ILE A 8 -14.50 -14.84 3.62
CA ILE A 8 -15.31 -14.66 2.40
C ILE A 8 -16.74 -14.31 2.79
N LYS A 9 -17.31 -15.02 3.78
CA LYS A 9 -18.64 -14.74 4.32
C LYS A 9 -18.73 -13.35 4.96
N ASP A 10 -17.75 -12.99 5.79
CA ASP A 10 -17.70 -11.70 6.48
C ASP A 10 -17.50 -10.54 5.51
N ALA A 11 -16.69 -10.71 4.46
CA ALA A 11 -16.51 -9.72 3.40
C ALA A 11 -17.82 -9.46 2.66
N ARG A 12 -18.56 -10.52 2.30
CA ARG A 12 -19.89 -10.38 1.69
C ARG A 12 -20.87 -9.61 2.58
N ILE A 13 -20.92 -9.95 3.87
CA ILE A 13 -21.80 -9.29 4.84
C ILE A 13 -21.44 -7.81 4.98
N ARG A 14 -20.14 -7.48 5.07
CA ARG A 14 -19.66 -6.07 5.12
C ARG A 14 -19.96 -5.29 3.85
N ALA A 15 -19.96 -5.95 2.70
CA ALA A 15 -20.40 -5.36 1.43
C ALA A 15 -21.92 -5.13 1.36
N GLY A 16 -22.69 -5.54 2.38
CA GLY A 16 -24.14 -5.40 2.43
C GLY A 16 -24.89 -6.35 1.49
N LEU A 17 -24.25 -7.42 1.02
CA LEU A 17 -24.81 -8.32 0.03
C LEU A 17 -25.45 -9.55 0.67
N THR A 18 -26.65 -9.90 0.23
CA THR A 18 -27.23 -11.23 0.45
C THR A 18 -26.49 -12.29 -0.37
N VAL A 19 -26.65 -13.56 -0.01
CA VAL A 19 -26.07 -14.68 -0.77
C VAL A 19 -26.57 -14.71 -2.22
N ASN A 20 -27.83 -14.32 -2.45
CA ASN A 20 -28.43 -14.28 -3.79
C ASN A 20 -27.84 -13.15 -4.64
N GLU A 21 -27.65 -11.96 -4.07
CA GLU A 21 -27.03 -10.84 -4.77
C GLU A 21 -25.56 -11.12 -5.09
N ALA A 22 -24.82 -11.72 -4.15
CA ALA A 22 -23.46 -12.17 -4.38
C ALA A 22 -23.40 -13.20 -5.51
N ALA A 23 -24.28 -14.20 -5.50
CA ALA A 23 -24.38 -15.21 -6.56
C ALA A 23 -24.64 -14.57 -7.93
N SER A 24 -25.59 -13.62 -8.00
CA SER A 24 -25.90 -12.88 -9.22
C SER A 24 -24.71 -12.05 -9.73
N ARG A 25 -23.97 -11.36 -8.85
CA ARG A 25 -22.81 -10.54 -9.24
C ARG A 25 -21.61 -11.40 -9.64
N LEU A 26 -21.43 -12.55 -9.02
CA LEU A 26 -20.36 -13.49 -9.32
C LEU A 26 -20.65 -14.36 -10.56
N GLY A 27 -21.88 -14.35 -11.07
CA GLY A 27 -22.30 -15.22 -12.18
C GLY A 27 -22.31 -16.71 -11.81
N VAL A 28 -22.62 -17.05 -10.55
CA VAL A 28 -22.62 -18.43 -10.04
C VAL A 28 -23.92 -18.77 -9.33
N SER A 29 -24.13 -20.04 -8.99
CA SER A 29 -25.30 -20.46 -8.22
C SER A 29 -25.20 -20.07 -6.74
N ARG A 30 -26.36 -19.89 -6.08
CA ARG A 30 -26.44 -19.69 -4.62
C ARG A 30 -25.73 -20.81 -3.83
N VAL A 31 -25.86 -22.05 -4.31
CA VAL A 31 -25.23 -23.23 -3.69
C VAL A 31 -23.71 -23.12 -3.75
N GLN A 32 -23.16 -22.62 -4.86
CA GLN A 32 -21.73 -22.42 -5.01
C GLN A 32 -21.20 -21.36 -4.04
N VAL A 33 -21.92 -20.24 -3.88
CA VAL A 33 -21.56 -19.24 -2.84
C VAL A 33 -21.57 -19.87 -1.45
N TRP A 34 -22.58 -20.67 -1.13
CA TRP A 34 -22.61 -21.37 0.16
C TRP A 34 -21.43 -22.32 0.36
N ARG A 35 -21.04 -23.08 -0.67
CA ARG A 35 -19.88 -23.99 -0.60
C ARG A 35 -18.57 -23.24 -0.37
N MET A 36 -18.41 -22.11 -1.05
CA MET A 36 -17.29 -21.18 -0.89
C MET A 36 -17.22 -20.56 0.51
N GLU A 37 -18.33 -20.48 1.25
CA GLU A 37 -18.38 -19.91 2.61
C GLU A 37 -18.27 -20.96 3.72
N ASN A 38 -18.47 -22.25 3.43
CA ASN A 38 -18.60 -23.31 4.44
C ASN A 38 -17.58 -24.45 4.28
N LYS A 39 -16.38 -24.15 3.76
CA LYS A 39 -15.26 -25.10 3.60
C LYS A 39 -15.57 -26.32 2.71
N ALA A 40 -16.59 -26.22 1.85
CA ALA A 40 -17.06 -27.36 1.05
C ALA A 40 -16.40 -27.43 -0.35
N GLU A 41 -15.54 -26.47 -0.69
CA GLU A 41 -14.79 -26.42 -1.94
C GLU A 41 -13.49 -25.62 -1.76
N THR A 42 -12.40 -26.03 -2.43
CA THR A 42 -11.14 -25.26 -2.45
C THR A 42 -11.26 -24.04 -3.36
N ILE A 43 -10.94 -22.86 -2.83
CA ILE A 43 -10.96 -21.60 -3.59
C ILE A 43 -9.65 -21.44 -4.37
N SER A 44 -9.75 -21.25 -5.70
CA SER A 44 -8.58 -20.90 -6.53
C SER A 44 -8.14 -19.45 -6.30
N ALA A 45 -6.89 -19.13 -6.67
CA ALA A 45 -6.36 -17.77 -6.55
C ALA A 45 -7.17 -16.78 -7.42
N GLU A 46 -7.49 -17.15 -8.66
CA GLU A 46 -8.28 -16.32 -9.58
C GLU A 46 -9.67 -16.03 -9.01
N ARG A 47 -10.33 -17.04 -8.43
CA ARG A 47 -11.65 -16.87 -7.82
C ARG A 47 -11.59 -15.94 -6.62
N LEU A 48 -10.51 -15.97 -5.85
CA LEU A 48 -10.30 -15.06 -4.73
C LEU A 48 -10.26 -13.60 -5.20
N PHE A 49 -9.58 -13.29 -6.31
CA PHE A 49 -9.56 -11.94 -6.88
C PHE A 49 -10.96 -11.46 -7.30
N VAL A 50 -11.74 -12.35 -7.93
CA VAL A 50 -13.12 -12.04 -8.34
C VAL A 50 -14.02 -11.79 -7.12
N LEU A 51 -13.89 -12.59 -6.06
CA LEU A 51 -14.63 -12.39 -4.81
C LEU A 51 -14.27 -11.05 -4.16
N ALA A 52 -12.97 -10.74 -4.13
CA ALA A 52 -12.45 -9.50 -3.55
C ALA A 52 -12.99 -8.26 -4.25
N ASP A 53 -13.02 -8.27 -5.59
CA ASP A 53 -13.59 -7.20 -6.42
C ASP A 53 -15.10 -7.01 -6.16
N VAL A 54 -15.88 -8.09 -6.23
CA VAL A 54 -17.34 -8.03 -6.00
C VAL A 54 -17.69 -7.56 -4.59
N TYR A 55 -16.86 -7.89 -3.59
CA TYR A 55 -17.06 -7.50 -2.20
C TYR A 55 -16.36 -6.19 -1.81
N GLY A 56 -15.63 -5.54 -2.74
CA GLY A 56 -14.96 -4.27 -2.50
C GLY A 56 -13.86 -4.34 -1.44
N ILE A 57 -13.12 -5.45 -1.37
CA ILE A 57 -12.01 -5.67 -0.42
C ILE A 57 -10.72 -6.00 -1.16
N ASP A 58 -9.57 -5.62 -0.62
CA ASP A 58 -8.27 -6.01 -1.18
C ASP A 58 -8.10 -7.56 -1.16
N PRO A 59 -7.67 -8.20 -2.26
CA PRO A 59 -7.51 -9.65 -2.34
C PRO A 59 -6.51 -10.22 -1.33
N ALA A 60 -5.42 -9.51 -1.03
CA ALA A 60 -4.44 -9.95 -0.03
C ALA A 60 -5.00 -9.85 1.39
N VAL A 61 -5.85 -8.85 1.67
CA VAL A 61 -6.61 -8.75 2.92
C VAL A 61 -7.57 -9.92 3.07
N LEU A 62 -8.34 -10.23 2.03
CA LEU A 62 -9.27 -11.36 2.01
C LEU A 62 -8.52 -12.70 2.22
N PHE A 63 -7.38 -12.88 1.56
CA PHE A 63 -6.56 -14.09 1.67
C PHE A 63 -5.95 -14.27 3.06
N LYS A 64 -5.30 -13.22 3.59
CA LYS A 64 -4.46 -13.32 4.79
C LYS A 64 -5.20 -13.00 6.08
N GLY A 65 -6.37 -12.35 6.01
CA GLY A 65 -7.16 -11.96 7.18
C GLY A 65 -6.54 -10.86 8.02
N ILE A 66 -5.72 -10.02 7.40
CA ILE A 66 -5.00 -8.97 8.09
C ILE A 66 -5.92 -7.75 8.19
N ASN A 67 -6.49 -7.51 9.37
CA ASN A 67 -7.26 -6.28 9.66
C ASN A 67 -6.35 -5.03 9.77
N ALA A 68 -5.03 -5.22 9.90
CA ALA A 68 -4.06 -4.14 9.98
C ALA A 68 -3.88 -3.39 8.65
N THR A 69 -4.22 -3.98 7.50
CA THR A 69 -3.81 -3.44 6.20
C THR A 69 -4.54 -2.17 5.80
N SER A 70 -5.80 -1.95 6.18
CA SER A 70 -6.47 -0.67 5.85
C SER A 70 -5.84 0.51 6.61
N GLN A 71 -5.44 0.30 7.87
CA GLN A 71 -4.76 1.30 8.68
C GLN A 71 -3.29 1.45 8.26
N SER A 72 -2.62 0.34 7.92
CA SER A 72 -1.23 0.36 7.42
C SER A 72 -1.10 0.95 6.01
N THR A 73 -2.08 0.72 5.11
CA THR A 73 -2.11 1.30 3.76
C THR A 73 -2.43 2.79 3.82
N SER A 74 -3.41 3.20 4.64
CA SER A 74 -3.67 4.63 4.89
C SER A 74 -2.45 5.31 5.52
N ALA A 75 -1.81 4.68 6.51
CA ALA A 75 -0.57 5.18 7.11
C ALA A 75 0.59 5.26 6.10
N LEU A 76 0.68 4.31 5.16
CA LEU A 76 1.68 4.36 4.09
C LEU A 76 1.42 5.52 3.12
N TYR A 77 0.17 5.74 2.71
CA TYR A 77 -0.17 6.87 1.85
C TYR A 77 0.05 8.22 2.55
N ASN A 78 -0.30 8.33 3.83
CA ASN A 78 -0.02 9.53 4.63
C ASN A 78 1.50 9.77 4.75
N MET A 79 2.27 8.73 5.03
CA MET A 79 3.73 8.79 5.08
C MET A 79 4.32 9.26 3.74
N ILE A 80 3.82 8.79 2.60
CA ILE A 80 4.27 9.28 1.29
C ILE A 80 4.05 10.81 1.17
N GLY A 81 2.89 11.31 1.61
CA GLY A 81 2.60 12.75 1.62
C GLY A 81 3.55 13.55 2.52
N GLU A 82 3.85 13.02 3.71
CA GLU A 82 4.80 13.64 4.65
C GLU A 82 6.23 13.67 4.10
N ILE A 83 6.66 12.59 3.43
CA ILE A 83 7.97 12.50 2.78
C ILE A 83 8.07 13.52 1.64
N VAL A 84 7.05 13.63 0.78
CA VAL A 84 7.03 14.64 -0.29
C VAL A 84 7.11 16.04 0.29
N THR A 85 6.34 16.32 1.34
CA THR A 85 6.35 17.62 2.03
C THR A 85 7.73 17.95 2.60
N LEU A 86 8.41 16.97 3.21
CA LEU A 86 9.78 17.12 3.68
C LEU A 86 10.74 17.45 2.53
N VAL A 87 10.69 16.70 1.44
CA VAL A 87 11.59 16.90 0.29
C VAL A 87 11.39 18.29 -0.30
N GLU A 88 10.14 18.71 -0.53
CA GLU A 88 9.81 20.05 -1.03
C GLU A 88 10.28 21.16 -0.08
N ALA A 89 10.07 21.00 1.24
CA ALA A 89 10.55 21.96 2.23
C ALA A 89 12.08 22.10 2.21
N GLU A 90 12.81 21.00 2.05
CA GLU A 90 14.27 21.03 1.95
C GLU A 90 14.74 21.65 0.62
N VAL A 91 14.06 21.37 -0.49
CA VAL A 91 14.33 22.03 -1.78
C VAL A 91 14.17 23.55 -1.66
N GLN A 92 13.07 24.00 -1.05
CA GLN A 92 12.80 25.43 -0.82
C GLN A 92 13.83 26.05 0.13
N ARG A 93 14.17 25.37 1.24
CA ARG A 93 15.16 25.83 2.22
C ARG A 93 16.56 25.99 1.60
N LEU A 94 16.91 25.11 0.67
CA LEU A 94 18.18 25.14 -0.04
C LEU A 94 18.19 26.09 -1.24
N ASP A 95 17.05 26.70 -1.57
CA ASP A 95 16.83 27.49 -2.79
C ASP A 95 17.30 26.74 -4.06
N ALA A 96 17.02 25.43 -4.10
CA ALA A 96 17.46 24.54 -5.16
C ALA A 96 16.36 24.30 -6.21
N LYS A 97 16.76 23.94 -7.43
CA LYS A 97 15.85 23.50 -8.49
C LYS A 97 16.28 22.13 -9.05
N PRO A 98 16.18 21.05 -8.26
CA PRO A 98 16.58 19.73 -8.72
C PRO A 98 15.65 19.22 -9.84
N PRO A 99 16.14 18.38 -10.77
CA PRO A 99 15.28 17.69 -11.72
C PRO A 99 14.24 16.81 -11.00
N PRO A 100 13.01 16.65 -11.54
CA PRO A 100 11.97 15.85 -10.92
C PRO A 100 12.37 14.40 -10.59
N ARG A 101 13.29 13.83 -11.39
CA ARG A 101 13.86 12.49 -11.15
C ARG A 101 14.57 12.40 -9.80
N VAL A 102 15.33 13.42 -9.42
CA VAL A 102 16.10 13.46 -8.15
C VAL A 102 15.17 13.55 -6.96
N VAL A 103 14.09 14.34 -7.09
CA VAL A 103 13.01 14.39 -6.08
C VAL A 103 12.38 13.01 -5.90
N GLY A 104 12.06 12.33 -7.01
CA GLY A 104 11.53 10.98 -6.98
C GLY A 104 12.49 9.96 -6.34
N GLU A 105 13.79 10.04 -6.64
CA GLU A 105 14.81 9.20 -6.03
C GLU A 105 14.91 9.40 -4.51
N ALA A 106 14.87 10.66 -4.04
CA ALA A 106 14.87 10.98 -2.62
C ALA A 106 13.65 10.40 -1.90
N VAL A 107 12.45 10.54 -2.48
CA VAL A 107 11.21 9.97 -1.92
C VAL A 107 11.30 8.45 -1.84
N VAL A 108 11.74 7.77 -2.91
CA VAL A 108 11.87 6.31 -2.94
C VAL A 108 12.90 5.81 -1.93
N GLU A 109 14.01 6.52 -1.75
CA GLU A 109 15.04 6.10 -0.79
C GLU A 109 14.55 6.21 0.66
N ILE A 110 13.85 7.29 1.02
CA ILE A 110 13.25 7.43 2.36
C ILE A 110 12.22 6.33 2.61
N LEU A 111 11.34 6.07 1.63
CA LEU A 111 10.37 4.97 1.72
C LEU A 111 11.03 3.61 1.89
N ARG A 112 12.14 3.36 1.18
CA ARG A 112 12.90 2.11 1.29
C ARG A 112 13.49 1.93 2.68
N GLN A 113 14.00 3.00 3.30
CA GLN A 113 14.55 2.95 4.66
C GLN A 113 13.43 2.72 5.70
N GLU A 114 12.34 3.46 5.61
CA GLU A 114 11.16 3.30 6.47
C GLU A 114 10.50 1.92 6.35
N THR A 115 10.51 1.31 5.17
CA THR A 115 9.94 -0.04 4.94
C THR A 115 10.89 -1.18 5.30
N ARG A 116 12.21 -0.98 5.18
CA ARG A 116 13.22 -1.97 5.62
C ARG A 116 13.29 -2.13 7.13
N ASP A 117 13.11 -1.04 7.88
CA ASP A 117 13.10 -1.07 9.36
C ASP A 117 11.84 -1.74 9.95
N ARG A 118 10.83 -2.08 9.11
CA ARG A 118 9.53 -2.64 9.51
C ARG A 118 9.46 -4.17 9.45
N THR A 119 10.47 -4.89 9.95
CA THR A 119 10.34 -6.33 10.28
C THR A 119 9.50 -6.56 11.54
N SER A 120 9.31 -5.52 12.35
CA SER A 120 8.27 -5.38 13.37
C SER A 120 7.47 -4.10 13.09
N PRO A 121 6.19 -4.02 13.48
CA PRO A 121 5.41 -2.79 13.35
C PRO A 121 6.06 -1.71 14.23
N SER A 122 6.93 -0.89 13.64
CA SER A 122 7.30 0.40 14.23
C SER A 122 6.03 1.23 14.31
N THR A 123 5.52 1.39 15.52
CA THR A 123 4.31 2.14 15.85
C THR A 123 4.55 3.65 15.92
N GLY A 124 5.77 4.11 15.62
CA GLY A 124 6.14 5.52 15.68
C GLY A 124 5.68 6.30 14.44
N PRO A 125 5.30 7.58 14.58
CA PRO A 125 5.07 8.46 13.45
C PRO A 125 6.36 8.64 12.63
N PHE A 126 6.22 9.01 11.36
CA PHE A 126 7.34 9.42 10.53
C PHE A 126 8.06 10.61 11.21
N ASP A 127 9.39 10.51 11.33
CA ASP A 127 10.23 11.58 11.86
C ASP A 127 10.99 12.27 10.72
N PRO A 128 10.57 13.49 10.29
CA PRO A 128 11.20 14.19 9.18
C PRO A 128 12.63 14.62 9.47
N GLU A 129 12.99 14.87 10.74
CA GLU A 129 14.32 15.36 11.12
C GLU A 129 15.40 14.33 10.82
N LYS A 130 15.08 13.03 10.96
CA LYS A 130 15.97 11.92 10.62
C LYS A 130 16.47 11.98 9.18
N TYR A 131 15.66 12.51 8.26
CA TYR A 131 15.93 12.44 6.82
C TYR A 131 16.37 13.76 6.18
N ARG A 132 16.31 14.90 6.87
CA ARG A 132 16.75 16.21 6.33
C ARG A 132 18.17 16.19 5.78
N GLY A 133 19.09 15.59 6.53
CA GLY A 133 20.50 15.48 6.14
C GLY A 133 20.69 14.68 4.85
N LEU A 134 19.95 13.58 4.71
CA LEU A 134 19.97 12.73 3.51
C LEU A 134 19.43 13.48 2.29
N VAL A 135 18.26 14.12 2.43
CA VAL A 135 17.65 14.91 1.35
C VAL A 135 18.59 16.03 0.89
N SER A 136 19.18 16.76 1.84
CA SER A 136 20.17 17.81 1.55
C SER A 136 21.37 17.29 0.78
N LEU A 137 21.86 16.09 1.13
CA LEU A 137 23.00 15.47 0.46
C LEU A 137 22.67 15.09 -0.99
N LEU A 138 21.51 14.46 -1.21
CA LEU A 138 21.04 14.05 -2.54
C LEU A 138 20.83 15.24 -3.47
N ILE A 139 20.17 16.31 -2.99
CA ILE A 139 19.93 17.53 -3.77
C ILE A 139 21.26 18.19 -4.17
N ARG A 140 22.21 18.29 -3.24
CA ARG A 140 23.54 18.88 -3.52
C ARG A 140 24.37 18.06 -4.48
N GLN A 141 24.31 16.74 -4.39
CA GLN A 141 25.03 15.86 -5.31
C GLN A 141 24.49 15.99 -6.75
N ALA A 142 23.17 16.09 -6.91
CA ALA A 142 22.56 16.34 -8.20
C ALA A 142 22.95 17.70 -8.81
N GLY A 143 23.02 18.76 -7.99
CA GLY A 143 23.47 20.08 -8.45
C GLY A 143 24.94 20.12 -8.92
N ARG A 144 25.81 19.26 -8.37
CA ARG A 144 27.22 19.15 -8.79
C ARG A 144 27.42 18.33 -10.06
N GLY A 145 26.48 17.44 -10.40
CA GLY A 145 26.54 16.63 -11.61
C GLY A 145 26.28 17.41 -12.91
N SER A 146 25.66 18.59 -12.82
CA SER A 146 25.39 19.47 -13.98
C SER A 146 26.54 20.43 -14.33
N GLU A 147 27.58 20.52 -13.49
CA GLU A 147 28.78 21.31 -13.76
C GLU A 147 29.90 20.40 -14.28
N THR A 148 29.84 20.01 -15.55
CA THR A 148 31.04 19.50 -16.25
C THR A 148 31.77 20.69 -16.88
N PRO A 149 33.10 20.82 -16.71
CA PRO A 149 33.84 21.96 -17.23
C PRO A 149 33.91 21.88 -18.75
N SER A 150 33.45 22.93 -19.44
CA SER A 150 33.79 23.12 -20.85
C SER A 150 35.31 23.18 -20.97
N LYS A 151 35.87 22.22 -21.73
CA LYS A 151 37.21 22.31 -22.28
C LYS A 151 37.18 23.17 -23.54
#